data_AF-A0A417CMV2-F1
#
_entry.id   AF-A0A417CMV2-F1
#
_cell.length_a   1.000
_cell.length_b   1.000
_cell.length_c   1.000
_cell.angle_alpha   90.00
_cell.angle_beta   90.00
_cell.angle_gamma   90.00
#
_symmetry.space_group_name_H-M   'P 1'
#
loop_
_entity.id
_entity.type
_entity.pdbx_description
1 polymer ?
#
loop_
_entity_poly.entity_id
_entity_poly.type
_entity_poly.pdbx_seq_one_letter_code
_entity_poly.pdbx_strand_id
1 'polypeptide(L)'
;MIIAAAVKFYIEKTDQEVILCGLRHDAPFRQLAALGFEPKIGYKELEQGFRTTDGEFLNREQAYYHAVSCRQIKPDDGPAWLISEMLW
;
A
#
# COMPACT_ATOMS: atom_id res chain seq x y z
N MET A 1 -11.98 2.68 7.13
CA MET A 1 -11.38 3.80 6.39
C MET A 1 -9.94 3.46 6.03
N ILE A 2 -9.47 3.85 4.86
CA ILE A 2 -8.05 3.81 4.50
C ILE A 2 -7.30 4.88 5.29
N ILE A 3 -6.15 4.50 5.84
CA ILE A 3 -5.30 5.39 6.67
C ILE A 3 -3.88 5.57 6.13
N ALA A 4 -3.41 4.69 5.24
CA ALA A 4 -2.08 4.79 4.64
C ALA A 4 -2.00 4.06 3.30
N ALA A 5 -1.13 4.55 2.41
CA ALA A 5 -0.62 3.73 1.33
C ALA A 5 0.27 2.62 1.92
N ALA A 6 0.25 1.44 1.31
CA ALA A 6 0.99 0.30 1.81
C ALA A 6 1.56 -0.53 0.66
N VAL A 7 2.70 -1.17 0.89
CA VAL A 7 3.26 -2.16 -0.03
C VAL A 7 3.61 -3.41 0.76
N LYS A 8 3.14 -4.55 0.26
CA LYS A 8 3.45 -5.87 0.77
C LYS A 8 4.75 -6.35 0.13
N PHE A 9 5.71 -6.71 0.97
CA PHE A 9 7.01 -7.23 0.56
C PHE A 9 7.23 -8.62 1.15
N TYR A 10 8.02 -9.43 0.47
CA TYR A 10 8.66 -10.61 1.03
C TYR A 10 10.13 -10.29 1.31
N ILE A 11 10.60 -10.49 2.54
CA ILE A 11 11.98 -10.24 2.97
C ILE A 11 12.73 -11.57 2.99
N GLU A 12 13.71 -11.72 2.11
CA GLU A 12 14.40 -13.00 1.88
C GLU A 12 15.19 -13.46 3.10
N LYS A 13 15.84 -12.52 3.80
CA LYS A 13 16.67 -12.81 4.98
C LYS A 13 15.87 -13.44 6.13
N THR A 14 14.61 -13.04 6.28
CA THR A 14 13.75 -13.49 7.39
C THR A 14 12.71 -14.50 6.96
N ASP A 15 12.59 -14.79 5.66
CA ASP A 15 11.54 -15.63 5.08
C ASP A 15 10.13 -15.20 5.53
N GLN A 16 9.87 -13.88 5.49
CA GLN A 16 8.62 -13.31 6.00
C GLN A 16 8.01 -12.31 5.04
N GLU A 17 6.68 -12.29 5.01
CA GLU A 17 5.91 -11.21 4.41
C GLU A 17 5.75 -10.07 5.41
N VAL A 18 6.05 -8.85 4.96
CA VAL A 18 5.89 -7.62 5.74
C VAL A 18 5.07 -6.61 4.95
N ILE A 19 4.36 -5.75 5.66
CA ILE A 19 3.61 -4.64 5.07
C ILE A 19 4.23 -3.34 5.58
N LEU A 20 4.77 -2.55 4.67
CA LEU A 20 5.30 -1.24 4.99
C LEU A 20 4.31 -0.17 4.55
N CYS A 21 3.98 0.74 5.46
CA CYS A 21 3.01 1.81 5.25
C CYS A 21 3.71 3.15 5.02
N GLY A 22 3.09 4.06 4.28
CA GLY A 22 3.58 5.41 4.06
C GLY A 22 2.51 6.36 3.55
N LEU A 23 2.88 7.64 3.42
CA LEU A 23 1.97 8.67 2.91
C LEU A 23 1.57 8.41 1.45
N ARG A 24 2.54 7.97 0.64
CA ARG A 24 2.39 7.59 -0.78
C ARG A 24 3.14 6.27 -1.01
N HIS A 25 2.88 5.59 -2.14
CA HIS A 25 3.51 4.29 -2.43
C HIS A 25 5.03 4.34 -2.61
N ASP A 26 5.63 5.52 -2.83
CA ASP A 26 7.09 5.69 -2.89
C ASP A 26 7.75 5.65 -1.49
N ALA A 27 7.03 5.98 -0.43
CA ALA A 27 7.57 6.07 0.93
C ALA A 27 8.05 4.70 1.49
N PRO A 28 7.33 3.58 1.32
CA PRO A 28 7.81 2.24 1.70
C PRO A 28 9.18 1.87 1.08
N PHE A 29 9.45 2.27 -0.16
CA PHE A 29 10.76 2.01 -0.79
C PHE A 29 11.88 2.85 -0.15
N ARG A 30 11.59 4.11 0.20
CA ARG A 30 12.54 4.95 0.95
C ARG A 30 12.82 4.38 2.35
N GLN A 31 11.82 3.77 3.00
CA GLN A 31 12.01 3.09 4.28
C GLN A 31 12.91 1.86 4.14
N LEU A 32 12.72 1.03 3.11
CA LEU A 32 13.63 -0.09 2.82
C LEU A 32 15.07 0.39 2.62
N ALA A 33 15.28 1.45 1.84
CA ALA A 33 16.59 2.06 1.66
C ALA A 33 17.19 2.54 3.01
N ALA A 34 16.39 3.18 3.86
CA ALA A 34 16.82 3.62 5.19
C ALA A 34 17.15 2.45 6.14
N LEU A 35 16.54 1.27 5.93
CA LEU A 35 16.84 0.03 6.65
C LEU A 35 18.05 -0.73 6.07
N GLY A 36 18.71 -0.18 5.05
CA GLY A 36 19.91 -0.74 4.45
C GLY A 36 19.65 -1.74 3.31
N PHE A 37 18.43 -1.80 2.77
CA PHE A 37 18.15 -2.59 1.57
C PHE A 37 18.54 -1.82 0.32
N GLU A 38 19.21 -2.49 -0.61
CA GLU A 38 19.41 -1.99 -1.96
C GLU A 38 18.16 -2.25 -2.82
N PRO A 39 17.85 -1.41 -3.82
CA PRO A 39 16.67 -1.60 -4.67
C PRO A 39 16.63 -3.00 -5.30
N LYS A 40 15.56 -3.74 -5.03
CA LYS A 40 15.31 -5.10 -5.53
C LYS A 40 16.33 -6.17 -5.08
N ILE A 41 17.06 -5.92 -3.98
CA ILE A 41 17.99 -6.88 -3.39
C ILE A 41 17.54 -7.19 -1.96
N GLY A 42 17.43 -8.48 -1.62
CA GLY A 42 17.05 -8.94 -0.28
C GLY A 42 15.55 -8.80 0.05
N TYR A 43 14.75 -8.29 -0.89
CA TYR A 43 13.30 -8.23 -0.79
C TYR A 43 12.63 -8.37 -2.16
N LYS A 44 11.37 -8.82 -2.17
CA LYS A 44 10.49 -8.87 -3.35
C LYS A 44 9.24 -8.06 -3.07
N GLU A 45 8.88 -7.18 -3.99
CA GLU A 45 7.56 -6.53 -3.99
C GLU A 45 6.51 -7.55 -4.40
N LEU A 46 5.48 -7.74 -3.56
CA LEU A 46 4.38 -8.64 -3.83
C LEU A 46 3.16 -7.89 -4.35
N GLU A 47 2.73 -6.84 -3.63
CA GLU A 47 1.50 -6.13 -3.96
C GLU A 47 1.50 -4.70 -3.40
N GLN A 48 1.05 -3.73 -4.20
CA GLN A 48 0.78 -2.37 -3.72
C GLN A 48 -0.69 -2.22 -3.36
N GLY A 49 -0.96 -1.56 -2.24
CA GLY A 49 -2.30 -1.45 -1.68
C GLY A 49 -2.39 -0.38 -0.61
N PHE A 50 -3.30 -0.58 0.33
CA PHE A 50 -3.62 0.39 1.38
C PHE A 50 -3.92 -0.33 2.69
N ARG A 51 -3.66 0.37 3.80
CA ARG A 51 -4.01 -0.12 5.15
C ARG A 51 -5.31 0.53 5.62
N THR A 52 -6.19 -0.26 6.23
CA THR A 52 -7.42 0.24 6.85
C THR A 52 -7.25 0.52 8.35
N THR A 53 -8.20 1.26 8.92
CA THR A 53 -8.35 1.47 10.37
C THR A 53 -8.43 0.17 11.17
N ASP A 54 -8.93 -0.90 10.56
CA ASP A 54 -9.12 -2.20 11.21
C ASP A 54 -7.87 -3.09 11.09
N GLY A 55 -6.81 -2.58 10.46
CA GLY A 55 -5.58 -3.33 10.22
C GLY A 55 -5.71 -4.33 9.06
N GLU A 56 -6.60 -4.10 8.10
CA GLU A 56 -6.66 -4.90 6.88
C GLU A 56 -5.77 -4.31 5.80
N PHE A 57 -5.16 -5.17 4.97
CA PHE A 57 -4.46 -4.76 3.75
C PHE A 57 -5.38 -5.00 2.57
N LEU A 58 -5.63 -3.94 1.81
CA LEU A 58 -6.46 -3.99 0.62
C LEU A 58 -5.59 -3.71 -0.58
N ASN A 59 -5.71 -4.52 -1.62
CA ASN A 59 -5.14 -4.18 -2.92
C ASN A 59 -5.86 -2.95 -3.51
N ARG A 60 -5.38 -2.42 -4.63
CA ARG A 60 -5.90 -1.17 -5.19
C ARG A 60 -7.39 -1.24 -5.58
N GLU A 61 -7.87 -2.37 -6.08
CA GLU A 61 -9.28 -2.55 -6.43
C GLU A 61 -10.17 -2.61 -5.19
N GLN A 62 -9.81 -3.46 -4.22
CA GLN A 62 -10.51 -3.55 -2.94
C GLN A 62 -10.53 -2.20 -2.21
N ALA A 63 -9.41 -1.49 -2.24
CA ALA A 63 -9.26 -0.18 -1.63
C ALA A 63 -10.18 0.85 -2.28
N TYR A 64 -10.39 0.81 -3.60
CA TYR A 64 -11.33 1.71 -4.28
C TYR A 64 -12.75 1.55 -3.72
N TYR A 65 -13.28 0.33 -3.72
CA TYR A 65 -14.62 0.06 -3.22
C TYR A 65 -14.77 0.33 -1.72
N HIS A 66 -13.73 0.04 -0.93
CA HIS A 66 -13.70 0.37 0.50
C HIS A 66 -13.67 1.89 0.75
N ALA A 67 -12.91 2.65 -0.05
CA ALA A 67 -12.86 4.10 0.07
C ALA A 67 -14.18 4.76 -0.31
N VAL A 68 -14.85 4.27 -1.35
CA VAL A 68 -16.21 4.69 -1.75
C VAL A 68 -17.21 4.37 -0.64
N SER A 69 -17.19 3.15 -0.08
CA SER A 69 -18.13 2.76 0.99
C SER A 69 -17.92 3.58 2.27
N CYS A 70 -16.68 3.98 2.55
CA CYS A 70 -16.32 4.88 3.64
C CYS A 70 -16.51 6.37 3.31
N ARG A 71 -16.95 6.73 2.10
CA ARG A 71 -17.08 8.11 1.61
C ARG A 71 -15.79 8.95 1.65
N GLN A 72 -14.62 8.30 1.59
CA GLN A 72 -13.32 8.99 1.52
C GLN A 72 -13.04 9.55 0.13
N ILE A 73 -13.62 8.91 -0.89
CA ILE A 73 -13.66 9.40 -2.27
C ILE A 73 -15.10 9.34 -2.77
N LYS A 74 -15.37 10.07 -3.84
CA LYS A 74 -16.62 9.90 -4.59
C LYS A 74 -16.41 8.79 -5.62
N PRO A 75 -17.43 7.96 -5.88
CA PRO A 75 -17.40 7.08 -7.05
C PRO A 75 -17.33 7.97 -8.29
N ASP A 76 -16.30 7.77 -9.09
CA ASP A 76 -16.08 8.45 -10.36
C ASP A 76 -16.38 7.48 -11.53
N ASP A 77 -16.50 8.02 -12.75
CA ASP A 77 -16.52 7.20 -13.99
C ASP A 77 -15.12 6.65 -14.34
N GLY A 78 -14.20 6.67 -13.37
CA GLY A 78 -12.79 6.31 -13.51
C GLY A 78 -12.55 4.80 -13.39
N PRO A 79 -11.29 4.35 -13.54
CA PRO A 79 -10.94 2.95 -13.36
C PRO A 79 -11.22 2.50 -11.92
N ALA A 80 -11.74 1.28 -11.75
CA ALA A 80 -12.07 0.68 -10.45
C ALA A 80 -10.81 0.26 -9.64
N TRP A 81 -9.84 1.15 -9.50
CA TRP A 81 -8.67 0.98 -8.64
C TRP A 81 -8.32 2.30 -7.94
N LEU A 82 -7.70 2.21 -6.77
CA LEU A 82 -7.28 3.37 -6.01
C LEU A 82 -5.79 3.64 -6.20
N ILE A 83 -5.44 4.87 -6.57
CA ILE A 83 -4.06 5.37 -6.49
C ILE A 83 -3.91 6.27 -5.27
N SER A 84 -2.69 6.37 -4.74
CA SER A 84 -2.47 7.08 -3.48
C SER A 84 -2.87 8.54 -3.53
N GLU A 85 -2.78 9.18 -4.69
CA GLU A 85 -3.09 10.58 -5.02
C GLU A 85 -4.60 10.88 -5.02
N MET A 86 -5.45 9.86 -5.13
CA MET A 86 -6.91 10.03 -4.99
C MET A 86 -7.33 10.26 -3.54
N LEU A 87 -6.46 9.89 -2.60
CA LEU A 87 -6.61 10.18 -1.18
C LEU A 87 -5.69 11.35 -0.85
N TRP A 88 -6.17 12.34 -0.09
CA TRP A 88 -5.41 13.50 0.43
C TRP A 88 -4.71 14.37 -0.62
#